data_AF-A0A6A0AC69-F1
#
_entry.id   AF-A0A6A0AC69-F1
#
_cell.length_a   1.000
_cell.length_b   1.000
_cell.length_c   1.000
_cell.angle_alpha   90.00
_cell.angle_beta   90.00
_cell.angle_gamma   90.00
#
_symmetry.space_group_name_H-M   'P 1'
#
loop_
_entity.id
_entity.type
_entity.pdbx_description
1 polymer ?
#
loop_
_entity_poly.entity_id
_entity_poly.type
_entity_poly.pdbx_seq_one_letter_code
_entity_poly.pdbx_strand_id
1 'polypeptide(L)'
;QQRLLSHVAAQQAANRARPLVLIVQSAEEVGSPALKDLLGALLLDYSRFPACLVLCCCKPAPLFLAGLPEACRARLAPQVLQLPSQEERLERLFQDLLGSSAASPCVLLSQRPLRAALQRYEHLGAGVQGLLAALQAAH
;
A
#
# COMPACT_ATOMS: atom_id res chain seq x y z
N GLN A 1 -2.06 35.48 -27.56
CA GLN A 1 -2.53 35.48 -26.16
C GLN A 1 -3.87 34.75 -25.98
N GLN A 2 -4.90 34.96 -26.81
CA GLN A 2 -6.20 34.26 -26.69
C GLN A 2 -6.12 32.72 -26.72
N ARG A 3 -5.25 32.11 -27.56
CA ARG A 3 -5.07 30.65 -27.61
C ARG A 3 -4.44 30.04 -26.35
N LEU A 4 -3.63 30.81 -25.62
CA LEU A 4 -3.03 30.34 -24.36
C LEU A 4 -4.09 30.34 -23.24
N LEU A 5 -4.94 31.37 -23.20
CA LEU A 5 -6.04 31.46 -22.23
C LEU A 5 -7.10 30.36 -22.45
N SER A 6 -7.42 30.03 -23.71
CA SER A 6 -8.34 28.91 -24.01
C SER A 6 -7.75 27.56 -23.60
N HIS A 7 -6.44 27.37 -23.73
CA HIS A 7 -5.78 26.13 -23.32
C HIS A 7 -5.77 25.96 -21.79
N VAL A 8 -5.50 27.04 -21.05
CA VAL A 8 -5.54 27.05 -19.58
C VAL A 8 -6.96 26.77 -19.07
N ALA A 9 -7.97 27.39 -19.66
CA ALA A 9 -9.37 27.16 -19.29
C ALA A 9 -9.82 25.72 -19.58
N ALA A 10 -9.46 25.17 -20.74
CA ALA A 10 -9.74 23.77 -21.09
C ALA A 10 -9.04 22.79 -20.14
N GLN A 11 -7.79 23.09 -19.75
CA GLN A 11 -7.01 22.25 -18.85
C GLN A 11 -7.53 22.32 -17.40
N GLN A 12 -8.01 23.48 -16.95
CA GLN A 12 -8.70 23.62 -15.67
C GLN A 12 -10.04 22.87 -15.66
N ALA A 13 -10.81 22.94 -16.75
CA ALA A 13 -12.06 22.17 -16.88
C ALA A 13 -11.79 20.66 -16.88
N ALA A 14 -10.77 20.20 -17.60
CA ALA A 14 -10.36 18.80 -17.63
C ALA A 14 -9.86 18.32 -16.26
N ASN A 15 -9.14 19.16 -15.51
CA ASN A 15 -8.65 18.82 -14.17
C ASN A 15 -9.78 18.78 -13.13
N ARG A 16 -10.81 19.64 -13.26
CA ARG A 16 -12.01 19.58 -12.40
C ARG A 16 -12.79 18.28 -12.56
N ALA A 17 -12.66 17.59 -13.69
CA ALA A 17 -13.31 16.32 -13.95
C ALA A 17 -12.51 15.11 -13.44
N ARG A 18 -11.28 15.28 -12.95
CA ARG A 18 -10.43 14.16 -12.52
C ARG A 18 -10.68 13.82 -11.05
N PRO A 19 -10.92 12.55 -10.72
CA PRO A 19 -11.00 12.13 -9.32
C PRO A 19 -9.62 12.31 -8.68
N LEU A 20 -9.59 13.00 -7.53
CA LEU A 20 -8.37 13.14 -6.75
C LEU A 20 -8.14 11.82 -5.99
N VAL A 21 -7.00 11.17 -6.18
CA VAL A 21 -6.66 9.97 -5.38
C VAL A 21 -5.66 10.36 -4.30
N LEU A 22 -6.05 10.22 -3.05
CA LEU A 22 -5.22 10.48 -1.89
C LEU A 22 -4.78 9.16 -1.28
N ILE A 23 -3.47 8.91 -1.25
CA ILE A 23 -2.89 7.70 -0.66
C ILE A 23 -2.23 8.08 0.65
N VAL A 24 -2.77 7.57 1.76
CA VAL A 24 -2.19 7.76 3.10
C VAL A 24 -1.45 6.48 3.45
N GLN A 25 -0.12 6.55 3.38
CA GLN A 25 0.75 5.49 3.88
C GLN A 25 0.74 5.51 5.41
N SER A 26 0.75 4.34 6.03
CA SER A 26 0.74 4.18 7.49
C SER A 26 -0.34 5.01 8.18
N ALA A 27 -1.60 4.86 7.74
CA ALA A 27 -2.72 5.67 8.27
C ALA A 27 -2.94 5.50 9.79
N GLU A 28 -2.33 4.50 10.40
CA GLU A 28 -2.31 4.27 11.85
C GLU A 28 -1.33 5.14 12.62
N GLU A 29 -0.25 5.56 11.97
CA GLU A 29 0.82 6.39 12.54
C GLU A 29 0.52 7.88 12.39
N VAL A 30 -0.25 8.22 11.37
CA VAL A 30 -0.86 9.55 11.23
C VAL A 30 -1.77 9.73 12.44
N GLY A 31 -1.30 10.47 13.44
CA GLY A 31 -1.99 10.66 14.71
C GLY A 31 -3.49 10.90 14.49
N SER A 32 -4.32 10.22 15.26
CA SER A 32 -5.78 10.19 15.01
C SER A 32 -6.43 11.56 14.74
N PRO A 33 -6.00 12.69 15.35
CA PRO A 33 -6.57 14.00 15.05
C PRO A 33 -6.39 14.44 13.59
N ALA A 34 -5.18 14.32 13.04
CA ALA A 34 -4.86 14.84 11.71
C ALA A 34 -5.61 14.07 10.61
N LEU A 35 -5.70 12.75 10.74
CA LEU A 35 -6.48 11.93 9.81
C LEU A 35 -7.98 12.25 9.93
N LYS A 36 -8.49 12.48 11.15
CA LYS A 36 -9.88 12.86 11.38
C LYS A 36 -10.22 14.22 10.78
N ASP A 37 -9.34 15.20 10.94
CA ASP A 37 -9.52 16.54 10.38
C ASP A 37 -9.51 16.50 8.85
N LEU A 38 -8.60 15.71 8.26
CA LEU A 38 -8.56 15.48 6.81
C LEU A 38 -9.86 14.83 6.31
N LEU A 39 -10.33 13.77 6.97
CA LEU A 39 -11.58 13.11 6.64
C LEU A 39 -12.78 14.08 6.76
N GLY A 40 -12.81 14.88 7.81
CA GLY A 40 -13.83 15.91 8.03
C GLY A 40 -13.86 16.93 6.88
N ALA A 41 -12.70 17.47 6.51
CA ALA A 41 -12.58 18.41 5.40
C ALA A 41 -13.04 17.79 4.07
N LEU A 42 -12.60 16.56 3.77
CA LEU A 42 -12.99 15.85 2.56
C LEU A 42 -14.49 15.58 2.49
N LEU A 43 -15.14 15.28 3.62
CA LEU A 43 -16.58 15.03 3.68
C LEU A 43 -17.43 16.31 3.51
N LEU A 44 -16.93 17.45 3.96
CA LEU A 44 -17.60 18.75 3.79
C LEU A 44 -17.56 19.21 2.34
N ASP A 45 -16.43 19.03 1.66
CA ASP A 45 -16.20 19.55 0.31
C ASP A 45 -16.30 18.48 -0.80
N TYR A 46 -16.80 17.28 -0.50
CA TYR A 46 -16.86 16.16 -1.45
C TYR A 46 -17.58 16.50 -2.77
N SER A 47 -18.62 17.34 -2.72
CA SER A 47 -19.37 17.77 -3.92
C SER A 47 -18.56 18.66 -4.85
N ARG A 48 -17.53 19.32 -4.33
CA ARG A 48 -16.61 20.19 -5.07
C ARG A 48 -15.33 19.47 -5.47
N PHE A 49 -14.92 18.48 -4.66
CA PHE A 49 -13.69 17.72 -4.84
C PHE A 49 -13.97 16.22 -4.66
N PRO A 50 -14.41 15.52 -5.72
CA PRO A 50 -14.58 14.08 -5.66
C PRO A 50 -13.20 13.43 -5.47
N ALA A 51 -12.97 12.93 -4.26
CA ALA A 51 -11.72 12.28 -3.88
C ALA A 51 -11.94 10.80 -3.57
N CYS A 52 -11.02 9.97 -4.03
CA CYS A 52 -10.86 8.59 -3.59
C CYS A 52 -9.73 8.54 -2.56
N LEU A 53 -10.02 8.04 -1.37
CA LEU A 53 -9.04 7.92 -0.29
C LEU A 53 -8.61 6.46 -0.14
N VAL A 54 -7.31 6.22 -0.28
CA VAL A 54 -6.69 4.91 -0.08
C VAL A 54 -5.90 4.97 1.23
N LEU A 55 -6.33 4.18 2.21
CA LEU A 55 -5.71 4.10 3.52
C LEU A 55 -4.92 2.80 3.62
N CYS A 56 -3.60 2.90 3.71
CA CYS A 56 -2.74 1.74 3.93
C CYS A 56 -2.61 1.50 5.44
N CYS A 57 -3.18 0.39 5.89
CA CYS A 57 -3.17 -0.04 7.29
C CYS A 57 -2.65 -1.47 7.40
N CYS A 58 -1.94 -1.75 8.48
CA CYS A 58 -1.49 -3.08 8.90
C CYS A 58 -2.52 -3.75 9.85
N LYS A 59 -3.35 -2.96 10.51
CA LYS A 59 -4.44 -3.40 11.39
C LYS A 59 -5.64 -3.88 10.57
N PRO A 60 -6.36 -4.90 11.08
CA PRO A 60 -7.65 -5.28 10.55
C PRO A 60 -8.58 -4.08 10.35
N ALA A 61 -9.24 -4.00 9.20
CA ALA A 61 -10.16 -2.91 8.86
C ALA A 61 -11.22 -2.62 9.95
N PRO A 62 -11.84 -3.60 10.63
CA PRO A 62 -12.81 -3.31 11.69
C PRO A 62 -12.22 -2.49 12.85
N LEU A 63 -10.98 -2.78 13.24
CA LEU A 63 -10.30 -2.09 14.34
C LEU A 63 -9.93 -0.66 13.94
N PHE A 64 -9.48 -0.48 12.70
CA PHE A 64 -9.19 0.84 12.17
C PHE A 64 -10.46 1.70 12.06
N LEU A 65 -11.54 1.15 11.50
CA LEU A 65 -12.81 1.85 11.35
C LEU A 65 -13.45 2.19 12.69
N ALA A 66 -13.29 1.35 13.72
CA ALA A 66 -13.78 1.63 15.07
C ALA A 66 -13.15 2.89 15.68
N GLY A 67 -11.92 3.25 15.28
CA GLY A 67 -11.24 4.47 15.74
C GLY A 67 -11.70 5.77 15.06
N LEU A 68 -12.52 5.66 13.99
CA LEU A 68 -13.00 6.81 13.25
C LEU A 68 -14.29 7.40 13.86
N PRO A 69 -14.51 8.72 13.76
CA PRO A 69 -15.75 9.35 14.18
C PRO A 69 -16.96 8.75 13.46
N GLU A 70 -18.09 8.63 14.15
CA GLU A 70 -19.31 8.02 13.63
C GLU A 70 -19.80 8.67 12.34
N ALA A 71 -19.74 9.99 12.25
CA ALA A 71 -20.07 10.74 11.03
C ALA A 71 -19.18 10.38 9.83
N CYS A 72 -17.90 10.06 10.08
CA CYS A 72 -17.00 9.58 9.04
C CYS A 72 -17.35 8.14 8.65
N ARG A 73 -17.57 7.26 9.63
CA ARG A 73 -17.93 5.85 9.39
C ARG A 73 -19.24 5.68 8.61
N ALA A 74 -20.24 6.52 8.88
CA ALA A 74 -21.54 6.45 8.21
C ALA A 74 -21.49 6.86 6.74
N ARG A 75 -20.52 7.71 6.35
CA ARG A 75 -20.36 8.21 4.97
C ARG A 75 -19.26 7.49 4.20
N LEU A 76 -18.26 6.95 4.90
CA LEU A 76 -17.26 6.07 4.32
C LEU A 76 -17.94 4.72 4.05
N ALA A 77 -18.01 4.33 2.78
CA ALA A 77 -18.27 2.96 2.37
C ALA A 77 -16.93 2.30 1.99
N PRO A 78 -16.05 1.98 2.96
CA PRO A 78 -14.70 1.52 2.67
C PRO A 78 -14.76 0.15 2.00
N GLN A 79 -14.18 0.05 0.81
CA GLN A 79 -13.86 -1.23 0.20
C GLN A 79 -12.56 -1.73 0.82
N VAL A 80 -12.62 -2.85 1.53
CA VAL A 80 -11.43 -3.46 2.13
C VAL A 80 -10.72 -4.29 1.07
N LEU A 81 -9.54 -3.85 0.66
CA LEU A 81 -8.64 -4.61 -0.19
C LEU A 81 -7.58 -5.27 0.69
N GLN A 82 -7.62 -6.60 0.76
CA GLN A 82 -6.56 -7.36 1.41
C GLN A 82 -5.42 -7.56 0.43
N LEU A 83 -4.28 -6.95 0.74
CA LEU A 83 -3.05 -7.22 0.04
C LEU A 83 -2.43 -8.49 0.64
N PRO A 84 -1.83 -9.36 -0.20
CA PRO A 84 -1.19 -10.56 0.31
C PRO A 84 -0.07 -10.18 1.27
N SER A 85 0.04 -10.96 2.34
CA SER A 85 1.09 -10.81 3.33
C SER A 85 2.45 -10.97 2.65
N GLN A 86 3.51 -10.47 3.27
CA GLN A 86 4.84 -10.65 2.70
C GLN A 86 5.28 -12.10 2.71
N GLU A 87 4.81 -12.91 3.66
CA GLU A 87 5.00 -14.36 3.69
C GLU A 87 4.33 -15.01 2.48
N GLU A 88 3.07 -14.70 2.20
CA GLU A 88 2.37 -15.22 1.01
C GLU A 88 3.04 -14.79 -0.31
N ARG A 89 3.57 -13.57 -0.37
CA ARG A 89 4.34 -13.11 -1.54
C ARG A 89 5.65 -13.86 -1.69
N LEU A 90 6.35 -14.12 -0.59
CA LEU A 90 7.60 -14.86 -0.55
C LEU A 90 7.39 -16.32 -0.96
N GLU A 91 6.34 -16.96 -0.46
CA GLU A 91 5.93 -18.30 -0.85
C GLU A 91 5.64 -18.38 -2.36
N ARG A 92 4.87 -17.44 -2.90
CA ARG A 92 4.63 -17.37 -4.36
C ARG A 92 5.94 -17.16 -5.12
N LEU A 93 6.84 -16.31 -4.64
CA LEU A 93 8.15 -16.11 -5.24
C LEU A 93 8.97 -17.41 -5.28
N PHE A 94 8.99 -18.17 -4.19
CA PHE A 94 9.65 -19.47 -4.16
C PHE A 94 8.97 -20.49 -5.07
N GLN A 95 7.64 -20.51 -5.10
CA GLN A 95 6.87 -21.39 -6.00
C GLN A 95 7.14 -21.05 -7.47
N ASP A 96 7.18 -19.77 -7.84
CA ASP A 96 7.49 -19.32 -9.20
C ASP A 96 8.93 -19.68 -9.59
N LEU A 97 9.89 -19.50 -8.67
CA LEU A 97 11.30 -19.85 -8.90
C LEU A 97 11.47 -21.37 -9.10
N LEU A 98 10.86 -22.18 -8.24
CA LEU A 98 10.91 -23.64 -8.30
C LEU A 98 10.08 -24.21 -9.46
N GLY A 99 8.98 -23.54 -9.82
CA GLY A 99 8.08 -23.89 -10.91
C GLY A 99 8.58 -23.46 -12.29
N SER A 100 9.54 -22.51 -12.38
CA SER A 100 10.20 -22.10 -13.62
C SER A 100 11.20 -23.16 -14.13
N SER A 101 10.69 -24.35 -14.41
CA SER A 101 11.43 -25.39 -15.13
C SER A 101 11.55 -24.98 -16.60
N ALA A 102 12.66 -24.31 -16.95
CA ALA A 102 13.21 -24.32 -18.31
C ALA A 102 14.64 -23.77 -18.42
N ALA A 103 15.13 -22.84 -17.58
CA ALA A 103 16.44 -22.22 -17.83
C ALA A 103 17.16 -21.56 -16.62
N SER A 104 16.70 -21.75 -15.39
CA SER A 104 17.37 -21.15 -14.23
C SER A 104 18.40 -22.12 -13.66
N PRO A 105 19.65 -21.70 -13.35
CA PRO A 105 20.62 -22.56 -12.69
C PRO A 105 19.98 -23.05 -11.39
N CYS A 106 19.96 -24.37 -11.20
CA CYS A 106 19.41 -25.01 -10.01
C CYS A 106 20.25 -24.60 -8.79
N VAL A 107 19.90 -23.48 -8.16
CA VAL A 107 20.53 -23.04 -6.91
C VAL A 107 19.93 -23.87 -5.79
N LEU A 108 20.58 -24.98 -5.48
CA LEU A 108 20.28 -25.78 -4.29
C LEU A 108 20.83 -25.04 -3.06
N LEU A 109 19.97 -24.31 -2.37
CA LEU A 109 20.30 -23.79 -1.04
C LEU A 109 20.32 -24.96 -0.07
N SER A 110 21.49 -25.26 0.51
CA SER A 110 21.58 -26.28 1.55
C SER A 110 20.75 -25.87 2.78
N GLN A 111 20.24 -26.87 3.52
CA GLN A 111 19.26 -26.67 4.59
C GLN A 111 19.73 -25.68 5.68
N ARG A 112 21.04 -25.63 5.96
CA ARG A 112 21.62 -24.78 7.01
C ARG A 112 21.65 -23.28 6.64
N PRO A 113 22.21 -22.85 5.50
CA PRO A 113 22.18 -21.44 5.09
C PRO A 113 20.76 -20.95 4.79
N LEU A 114 19.87 -21.79 4.26
CA LEU A 114 18.46 -21.43 4.11
C LEU A 114 17.82 -21.12 5.47
N ARG A 115 18.03 -21.99 6.47
CA ARG A 115 17.49 -21.78 7.82
C ARG A 115 18.06 -20.52 8.47
N ALA A 116 19.35 -20.26 8.31
CA ALA A 116 20.00 -19.05 8.81
C ALA A 116 19.48 -17.78 8.13
N ALA A 117 19.23 -17.83 6.81
CA ALA A 117 18.65 -16.72 6.06
C ALA A 117 17.19 -16.45 6.46
N LEU A 118 16.37 -17.49 6.64
CA LEU A 118 14.98 -17.35 7.09
C LEU A 118 14.89 -16.81 8.53
N GLN A 119 15.75 -17.29 9.44
CA GLN A 119 15.82 -16.76 10.81
C GLN A 119 16.22 -15.28 10.83
N ARG A 120 17.17 -14.87 9.97
CA ARG A 120 17.54 -13.46 9.83
C ARG A 120 16.48 -12.61 9.14
N TYR A 121 15.74 -13.17 8.19
CA TYR A 121 14.61 -12.51 7.53
C TYR A 121 13.52 -12.12 8.54
N GLU A 122 13.21 -13.00 9.50
CA GLU A 122 12.27 -12.69 10.59
C GLU A 122 12.75 -11.51 11.46
N HIS A 123 14.07 -11.30 11.58
CA HIS A 123 14.65 -10.27 12.44
C HIS A 123 14.91 -8.93 11.73
N LEU A 124 15.21 -8.96 10.43
CA LEU A 124 15.59 -7.77 9.63
C LEU A 124 14.38 -7.03 9.03
N GLY A 125 13.17 -7.57 9.25
CA GLY A 125 11.94 -7.04 8.68
C GLY A 125 11.56 -7.78 7.40
N ALA A 126 10.27 -8.09 7.31
CA ALA A 126 9.72 -8.79 6.18
C ALA A 126 9.73 -7.87 4.94
N GLY A 127 10.31 -8.36 3.85
CA GLY A 127 10.54 -7.57 2.63
C GLY A 127 11.63 -8.18 1.75
N VAL A 128 11.51 -8.03 0.44
CA VAL A 128 12.46 -8.61 -0.53
C VAL A 128 13.90 -8.15 -0.26
N GLN A 129 14.09 -6.91 0.22
CA GLN A 129 15.41 -6.42 0.62
C GLN A 129 15.98 -7.13 1.86
N GLY A 130 15.13 -7.45 2.85
CA GLY A 130 15.53 -8.24 4.02
C GLY A 130 15.91 -9.67 3.63
N LEU A 131 15.20 -10.27 2.69
CA LEU A 131 15.54 -11.59 2.14
C LEU A 131 16.87 -11.55 1.38
N LEU A 132 17.07 -10.55 0.51
CA LEU A 132 18.33 -10.38 -0.23
C LEU A 132 19.51 -10.17 0.72
N ALA A 133 19.36 -9.33 1.75
CA ALA A 133 20.39 -9.11 2.76
C ALA A 133 20.69 -10.40 3.56
N ALA A 134 19.65 -11.17 3.91
CA ALA A 134 19.82 -12.43 4.64
C ALA A 134 20.50 -13.51 3.80
N LEU A 135 20.20 -13.59 2.50
CA LEU A 135 20.86 -14.49 1.55
C LEU A 135 22.32 -14.08 1.29
N GLN A 136 22.59 -12.78 1.14
CA GLN A 136 23.96 -12.25 1.01
C GLN A 136 24.81 -12.56 2.24
N ALA A 137 24.24 -12.52 3.44
CA ALA A 137 24.93 -12.82 4.69
C ALA A 137 25.05 -14.33 5.00
N ALA A 138 24.44 -15.19 4.18
CA ALA A 138 24.47 -16.65 4.32
C ALA A 138 25.42 -17.34 3.33
N HIS A 139 26.06 -16.57 2.43
CA HIS A 139 27.26 -16.96 1.69
C HIS A 139 28.53 -16.70 2.51
#